data_AF-B2J8N0-F1
#
_entry.id   AF-B2J8N0-F1
#
_cell.length_a   1.000
_cell.length_b   1.000
_cell.length_c   1.000
_cell.angle_alpha   90.00
_cell.angle_beta   90.00
_cell.angle_gamma   90.00
#
_symmetry.space_group_name_H-M   'P 1'
#
loop_
_entity.id
_entity.type
_entity.pdbx_description
1 polymer ?
#
loop_
_entity_poly.entity_id
_entity_poly.type
_entity_poly.pdbx_seq_one_letter_code
_entity_poly.pdbx_strand_id
1 'polypeptide(L)'
;MKRILTFKKWKHWSKIKFLHCAEKLLAAVGIIIASVVFTATNTEVFAEDIYPQSKEFPLGLYSIHEAQDMERVRQFGWKIAQTYHFTPSFLETVAKGKMLALASLPGESEPIPEVEAANKITALAKSDRVAWWEFPEERRYWRDGEMAIVTNYASWTRKYDPKKRPNYMYIPGHYDATSVQQYVPYLDIIPSSIYTNYIGVPHAWVRWRMETTLKGIELAQATIGPDYLNGEKTPVAILELFHESGNAIATTEGAYHDFWQSIVSGARGILIFSYWHKRDHPNLESVLQTYHKAAGEIVGPEQLGSAILYGTRLDNVSFKIVAGPARTEEFYTYGMEQSLSFPSINLLTIVWNQFTYIIAVNSANEPVSVSFTGLSNTSTEATVLFENKTVLLNDGVLNAEFQPLGVHVFKISSSKVLKRKNQSIYAYFPR
;
A
#
# COMPACT_ATOMS: atom_id res chain seq x y z
N MET A 1 -67.02 31.22 -45.12
CA MET A 1 -68.34 30.62 -44.81
C MET A 1 -68.15 29.77 -43.55
N LYS A 2 -68.80 29.89 -42.40
CA LYS A 2 -69.82 30.74 -41.74
C LYS A 2 -69.18 31.23 -40.41
N ARG A 3 -69.22 32.54 -40.05
CA ARG A 3 -70.17 33.19 -39.11
C ARG A 3 -70.35 32.39 -37.79
N ILE A 4 -70.34 32.92 -36.57
CA ILE A 4 -70.45 34.29 -36.03
C ILE A 4 -70.24 34.20 -34.49
N LEU A 5 -69.64 35.26 -33.91
CA LEU A 5 -69.93 36.02 -32.67
C LEU A 5 -70.75 35.35 -31.52
N THR A 6 -70.69 35.66 -30.22
CA THR A 6 -69.94 36.57 -29.32
C THR A 6 -70.58 36.46 -27.90
N PHE A 7 -69.81 36.82 -26.87
CA PHE A 7 -70.16 37.64 -25.69
C PHE A 7 -71.30 37.31 -24.68
N LYS A 8 -70.85 37.25 -23.40
CA LYS A 8 -71.26 38.03 -22.19
C LYS A 8 -72.47 37.63 -21.30
N LYS A 9 -72.21 37.88 -20.00
CA LYS A 9 -73.09 38.07 -18.81
C LYS A 9 -73.54 36.78 -18.11
N TRP A 10 -73.22 36.45 -16.86
CA TRP A 10 -73.03 37.19 -15.58
C TRP A 10 -74.34 37.71 -14.94
N LYS A 11 -74.94 36.90 -14.05
CA LYS A 11 -75.45 37.21 -12.67
C LYS A 11 -76.43 36.12 -12.19
N HIS A 12 -76.14 35.44 -11.06
CA HIS A 12 -76.78 35.57 -9.71
C HIS A 12 -78.24 35.10 -9.67
N TRP A 13 -78.78 34.28 -8.75
CA TRP A 13 -78.48 33.75 -7.40
C TRP A 13 -79.35 32.47 -7.25
N SER A 14 -78.95 31.44 -6.51
CA SER A 14 -79.49 31.30 -5.14
C SER A 14 -78.59 30.43 -4.24
N LYS A 15 -78.34 30.99 -3.05
CA LYS A 15 -77.84 30.31 -1.87
C LYS A 15 -78.74 29.13 -1.52
N ILE A 16 -78.13 28.04 -1.08
CA ILE A 16 -78.54 27.06 -0.05
C ILE A 16 -78.00 25.70 -0.48
N LYS A 17 -76.75 25.44 -0.07
CA LYS A 17 -76.21 24.14 0.36
C LYS A 17 -74.76 24.37 0.77
N PHE A 18 -74.62 25.28 1.74
CA PHE A 18 -73.35 25.74 2.31
C PHE A 18 -72.98 24.95 3.57
N LEU A 19 -73.44 23.70 3.74
CA LEU A 19 -73.28 22.99 5.03
C LEU A 19 -73.21 21.46 4.94
N HIS A 20 -72.90 20.88 3.78
CA HIS A 20 -72.75 19.42 3.66
C HIS A 20 -71.65 18.94 2.70
N CYS A 21 -70.64 19.79 2.47
CA CYS A 21 -69.42 19.38 1.76
C CYS A 21 -68.15 19.96 2.42
N ALA A 22 -68.19 20.14 3.74
CA ALA A 22 -67.05 20.58 4.55
C ALA A 22 -66.37 19.43 5.32
N GLU A 23 -66.90 18.21 5.27
CA GLU A 23 -66.27 17.02 5.88
C GLU A 23 -65.55 16.10 4.87
N LYS A 24 -65.68 16.35 3.56
CA LYS A 24 -65.01 15.56 2.51
C LYS A 24 -63.99 16.35 1.69
N LEU A 25 -63.67 17.58 2.09
CA LEU A 25 -62.62 18.41 1.47
C LEU A 25 -61.47 18.77 2.45
N LEU A 26 -61.36 18.07 3.57
CA LEU A 26 -60.18 18.08 4.45
C LEU A 26 -59.25 16.88 4.23
N ALA A 27 -59.55 16.01 3.25
CA ALA A 27 -58.67 14.93 2.79
C ALA A 27 -57.99 15.25 1.44
N ALA A 28 -58.18 16.45 0.89
CA ALA A 28 -57.64 16.84 -0.42
C ALA A 28 -57.11 18.29 -0.44
N VAL A 29 -56.66 18.81 0.70
CA VAL A 29 -55.67 19.89 0.73
C VAL A 29 -54.32 19.19 0.82
N GLY A 30 -53.88 18.71 -0.35
CA GLY A 30 -52.53 18.21 -0.54
C GLY A 30 -51.57 19.29 -0.10
N ILE A 31 -50.92 19.01 1.01
CA ILE A 31 -49.79 19.75 1.54
C ILE A 31 -48.79 19.91 0.39
N ILE A 32 -48.76 21.09 -0.23
CA ILE A 32 -47.62 21.56 -1.00
C ILE A 32 -46.56 21.92 0.04
N ILE A 33 -45.94 20.90 0.63
CA ILE A 33 -44.57 21.05 1.12
C ILE A 33 -43.78 21.26 -0.16
N ALA A 34 -43.25 22.47 -0.31
CA ALA A 34 -42.15 22.73 -1.20
C ALA A 34 -40.99 21.83 -0.74
N SER A 35 -40.96 20.60 -1.25
CA SER A 35 -39.79 19.75 -1.26
C SER A 35 -38.81 20.42 -2.20
N VAL A 36 -38.13 21.45 -1.72
CA VAL A 36 -36.82 21.80 -2.24
C VAL A 36 -35.99 20.54 -1.99
N VAL A 37 -35.92 19.68 -3.00
CA VAL A 37 -34.92 18.64 -3.09
C VAL A 37 -33.61 19.40 -3.18
N PHE A 38 -33.06 19.75 -2.02
CA PHE A 38 -31.63 19.89 -1.88
C PHE A 38 -31.10 18.52 -2.27
N THR A 39 -30.72 18.37 -3.55
CA THR A 39 -29.64 17.46 -3.88
C THR A 39 -28.44 18.04 -3.15
N ALA A 40 -28.32 17.71 -1.86
CA ALA A 40 -27.03 17.65 -1.23
C ALA A 40 -26.25 16.73 -2.15
N THR A 41 -25.43 17.32 -3.00
CA THR A 41 -24.28 16.61 -3.53
C THR A 41 -23.55 16.19 -2.27
N ASN A 42 -23.80 14.97 -1.82
CA ASN A 42 -22.82 14.23 -1.05
C ASN A 42 -21.62 14.16 -1.98
N THR A 43 -20.83 15.22 -2.04
CA THR A 43 -19.41 15.10 -2.21
C THR A 43 -19.01 14.16 -1.10
N GLU A 44 -18.95 12.86 -1.40
CA GLU A 44 -18.19 11.91 -0.61
C GLU A 44 -16.87 12.61 -0.34
N VAL A 45 -16.69 13.08 0.90
CA VAL A 45 -15.44 13.65 1.33
C VAL A 45 -14.49 12.45 1.30
N PHE A 46 -13.75 12.34 0.21
CA PHE A 46 -12.72 11.33 0.07
C PHE A 46 -11.58 11.76 1.00
N ALA A 47 -11.68 11.32 2.25
CA ALA A 47 -10.71 11.58 3.31
C ALA A 47 -9.89 10.33 3.65
N GLU A 48 -9.63 9.49 2.65
CA GLU A 48 -8.68 8.39 2.78
C GLU A 48 -7.34 8.87 2.22
N ASP A 49 -6.57 9.58 3.05
CA ASP A 49 -5.11 9.68 2.86
C ASP A 49 -4.51 8.27 3.04
N ILE A 50 -3.24 8.07 2.68
CA ILE A 50 -2.49 6.79 2.86
C ILE A 50 -1.30 7.01 3.79
N TYR A 51 -0.86 5.95 4.50
CA TYR A 51 0.37 5.98 5.29
C TYR A 51 1.55 6.53 4.46
N PRO A 52 2.39 7.42 5.02
CA PRO A 52 2.44 7.82 6.42
C PRO A 52 1.49 8.97 6.83
N GLN A 53 0.72 9.53 5.90
CA GLN A 53 -0.23 10.61 6.21
C GLN A 53 -1.50 10.12 6.91
N SER A 54 -1.83 8.84 6.76
CA SER A 54 -2.97 8.19 7.38
C SER A 54 -2.60 6.86 8.05
N LYS A 55 -3.63 6.09 8.41
CA LYS A 55 -3.52 4.75 9.02
C LYS A 55 -3.58 3.59 8.03
N GLU A 56 -3.77 3.88 6.76
CA GLU A 56 -3.99 2.82 5.77
C GLU A 56 -2.68 2.32 5.17
N PHE A 57 -2.54 1.00 5.10
CA PHE A 57 -1.37 0.36 4.50
C PHE A 57 -1.28 0.71 3.00
N PRO A 58 -0.16 1.27 2.52
CA PRO A 58 -0.01 1.67 1.12
C PRO A 58 0.01 0.44 0.20
N LEU A 59 -0.92 0.41 -0.74
CA LEU A 59 -1.00 -0.58 -1.81
C LEU A 59 -1.12 0.15 -3.14
N GLY A 60 -0.10 0.04 -3.99
CA GLY A 60 0.02 0.77 -5.25
C GLY A 60 0.21 -0.07 -6.50
N LEU A 61 -0.27 0.43 -7.63
CA LEU A 61 -0.11 -0.18 -8.95
C LEU A 61 0.52 0.83 -9.91
N TYR A 62 1.64 0.45 -10.50
CA TYR A 62 2.25 1.17 -11.61
C TYR A 62 1.51 0.93 -12.92
N SER A 63 1.52 1.94 -13.80
CA SER A 63 0.95 1.88 -15.15
C SER A 63 -0.50 1.40 -15.20
N ILE A 64 -1.34 1.95 -14.33
CA ILE A 64 -2.80 1.77 -14.39
C ILE A 64 -3.44 3.06 -14.92
N HIS A 65 -4.16 2.97 -16.04
CA HIS A 65 -4.58 4.15 -16.79
C HIS A 65 -6.09 4.40 -16.78
N GLU A 66 -6.90 3.35 -16.71
CA GLU A 66 -8.35 3.48 -16.87
C GLU A 66 -9.08 3.50 -15.51
N ALA A 67 -10.04 4.41 -15.37
CA ALA A 67 -10.83 4.54 -14.12
C ALA A 67 -11.61 3.26 -13.79
N GLN A 68 -12.07 2.52 -14.81
CA GLN A 68 -12.78 1.24 -14.62
C GLN A 68 -11.86 0.15 -14.09
N ASP A 69 -10.60 0.13 -14.53
CA ASP A 69 -9.59 -0.79 -13.99
C ASP A 69 -9.27 -0.43 -12.54
N MET A 70 -9.11 0.86 -12.25
CA MET A 70 -8.89 1.37 -10.89
C MET A 70 -10.04 1.00 -9.93
N GLU A 71 -11.28 1.20 -10.35
CA GLU A 71 -12.46 0.80 -9.56
C GLU A 71 -12.50 -0.71 -9.32
N ARG A 72 -12.15 -1.51 -10.33
CA ARG A 72 -12.08 -2.97 -10.21
C ARG A 72 -11.01 -3.41 -9.23
N VAL A 73 -9.80 -2.86 -9.30
CA VAL A 73 -8.71 -3.30 -8.41
C VAL A 73 -8.88 -2.78 -6.98
N ARG A 74 -9.60 -1.67 -6.79
CA ARG A 74 -9.86 -1.10 -5.46
C ARG A 74 -10.55 -2.08 -4.51
N GLN A 75 -11.37 -3.00 -5.02
CA GLN A 75 -12.03 -4.03 -4.19
C GLN A 75 -11.03 -4.96 -3.50
N PHE A 76 -9.80 -5.09 -4.01
CA PHE A 76 -8.72 -5.88 -3.43
C PHE A 76 -7.82 -5.07 -2.49
N GLY A 77 -8.10 -3.79 -2.29
CA GLY A 77 -7.33 -2.91 -1.40
C GLY A 77 -6.30 -2.01 -2.09
N TRP A 78 -6.16 -2.07 -3.41
CA TRP A 78 -5.28 -1.14 -4.15
C TRP A 78 -5.83 0.29 -4.10
N LYS A 79 -5.00 1.24 -3.68
CA LYS A 79 -5.41 2.64 -3.49
C LYS A 79 -4.49 3.68 -4.13
N ILE A 80 -3.27 3.31 -4.53
CA ILE A 80 -2.34 4.20 -5.24
C ILE A 80 -2.23 3.78 -6.71
N ALA A 81 -2.36 4.75 -7.61
CA ALA A 81 -2.17 4.59 -9.03
C ALA A 81 -0.98 5.42 -9.50
N GLN A 82 -0.20 4.87 -10.44
CA GLN A 82 0.86 5.58 -11.12
C GLN A 82 0.70 5.43 -12.64
N THR A 83 1.22 6.41 -13.39
CA THR A 83 1.34 6.36 -14.84
C THR A 83 2.61 7.07 -15.31
N TYR A 84 3.32 6.48 -16.27
CA TYR A 84 4.48 7.12 -16.93
C TYR A 84 4.10 8.30 -17.83
N HIS A 85 2.82 8.41 -18.18
CA HIS A 85 2.28 9.51 -18.98
C HIS A 85 1.48 10.48 -18.11
N PHE A 86 2.04 10.87 -16.96
CA PHE A 86 1.34 11.72 -16.02
C PHE A 86 1.00 13.08 -16.64
N THR A 87 -0.28 13.42 -16.57
CA THR A 87 -0.80 14.76 -16.87
C THR A 87 -1.75 15.18 -15.75
N PRO A 88 -2.03 16.48 -15.58
CA PRO A 88 -2.99 16.92 -14.56
C PRO A 88 -4.36 16.24 -14.67
N SER A 89 -4.81 15.86 -15.87
CA SER A 89 -6.08 15.14 -16.05
C SER A 89 -6.07 13.72 -15.47
N PHE A 90 -4.90 13.11 -15.25
CA PHE A 90 -4.81 11.83 -14.54
C PHE A 90 -5.39 11.91 -13.12
N LEU A 91 -5.30 13.08 -12.47
CA LEU A 91 -5.93 13.29 -11.16
C LEU A 91 -7.46 13.17 -11.20
N GLU A 92 -8.09 13.52 -12.33
CA GLU A 92 -9.52 13.31 -12.55
C GLU A 92 -9.82 11.82 -12.81
N THR A 93 -8.94 11.13 -13.53
CA THR A 93 -9.06 9.69 -13.78
C THR A 93 -8.99 8.89 -12.48
N VAL A 94 -7.99 9.14 -11.62
CA VAL A 94 -7.90 8.45 -10.31
C VAL A 94 -9.05 8.86 -9.40
N ALA A 95 -9.57 10.09 -9.50
CA ALA A 95 -10.77 10.48 -8.75
C ALA A 95 -11.99 9.63 -9.13
N LYS A 96 -12.21 9.40 -10.44
CA LYS A 96 -13.27 8.51 -10.94
C LYS A 96 -13.05 7.07 -10.51
N GLY A 97 -11.80 6.60 -10.57
CA GLY A 97 -11.37 5.28 -10.08
C GLY A 97 -11.33 5.14 -8.55
N LYS A 98 -11.62 6.21 -7.80
CA LYS A 98 -11.57 6.30 -6.34
C LYS A 98 -10.21 5.87 -5.74
N MET A 99 -9.13 6.20 -6.43
CA MET A 99 -7.74 6.00 -6.01
C MET A 99 -7.04 7.35 -5.76
N LEU A 100 -5.83 7.27 -5.21
CA LEU A 100 -4.85 8.35 -5.14
C LEU A 100 -3.80 8.16 -6.24
N ALA A 101 -3.08 9.22 -6.58
CA ALA A 101 -2.00 9.22 -7.58
C ALA A 101 -0.63 9.42 -6.94
N LEU A 102 0.37 8.74 -7.50
CA LEU A 102 1.74 9.27 -7.49
C LEU A 102 1.77 10.46 -8.47
N ALA A 103 1.97 11.67 -7.93
CA ALA A 103 1.98 12.89 -8.73
C ALA A 103 3.38 13.15 -9.27
N SER A 104 3.59 12.75 -10.52
CA SER A 104 4.88 12.82 -11.19
C SER A 104 5.28 14.28 -11.51
N LEU A 105 6.49 14.65 -11.10
CA LEU A 105 7.13 15.91 -11.47
C LEU A 105 8.08 15.69 -12.65
N PRO A 106 8.15 16.62 -13.63
CA PRO A 106 8.95 16.43 -14.84
C PRO A 106 10.45 16.60 -14.57
N GLY A 107 11.31 16.23 -15.50
CA GLY A 107 12.75 16.49 -15.41
C GLY A 107 13.53 15.35 -16.04
N GLU A 108 14.55 15.70 -16.80
CA GLU A 108 15.43 14.73 -17.45
C GLU A 108 16.81 14.78 -16.78
N SER A 109 17.76 15.52 -17.31
CA SER A 109 19.10 15.62 -16.73
C SER A 109 19.24 16.69 -15.65
N GLU A 110 18.34 17.67 -15.63
CA GLU A 110 18.35 18.84 -14.74
C GLU A 110 16.91 19.17 -14.28
N PRO A 111 16.74 19.84 -13.13
CA PRO A 111 15.43 20.32 -12.71
C PRO A 111 14.93 21.43 -13.63
N ILE A 112 13.61 21.51 -13.81
CA ILE A 112 13.00 22.68 -14.44
C ILE A 112 13.20 23.91 -13.53
N PRO A 113 13.09 25.15 -14.06
CA PRO A 113 13.18 26.35 -13.23
C PRO A 113 12.20 26.35 -12.05
N GLU A 114 12.64 26.82 -10.88
CA GLU A 114 11.83 26.80 -9.63
C GLU A 114 10.45 27.44 -9.82
N VAL A 115 10.34 28.54 -10.55
CA VAL A 115 9.06 29.22 -10.82
C VAL A 115 8.09 28.29 -11.56
N GLU A 116 8.57 27.50 -12.51
CA GLU A 116 7.75 26.54 -13.22
C GLU A 116 7.35 25.37 -12.31
N ALA A 117 8.30 24.84 -11.52
CA ALA A 117 8.03 23.78 -10.56
C ALA A 117 7.02 24.21 -9.49
N ALA A 118 7.17 25.42 -8.94
CA ALA A 118 6.25 26.03 -7.97
C ALA A 118 4.82 26.09 -8.52
N ASN A 119 4.66 26.58 -9.75
CA ASN A 119 3.35 26.65 -10.41
C ASN A 119 2.72 25.26 -10.57
N LYS A 120 3.51 24.25 -10.99
CA LYS A 120 3.03 22.87 -11.13
C LYS A 120 2.64 22.27 -9.78
N ILE A 121 3.50 22.35 -8.78
CA ILE A 121 3.26 21.82 -7.43
C ILE A 121 2.02 22.46 -6.83
N THR A 122 1.93 23.80 -6.83
CA THR A 122 0.75 24.51 -6.29
C THR A 122 -0.53 24.18 -7.05
N ALA A 123 -0.47 23.97 -8.37
CA ALA A 123 -1.64 23.56 -9.15
C ALA A 123 -2.12 22.14 -8.79
N LEU A 124 -1.20 21.18 -8.75
CA LEU A 124 -1.51 19.77 -8.45
C LEU A 124 -1.91 19.57 -6.98
N ALA A 125 -1.31 20.33 -6.05
CA ALA A 125 -1.57 20.22 -4.61
C ALA A 125 -3.01 20.59 -4.22
N LYS A 126 -3.74 21.33 -5.06
CA LYS A 126 -5.17 21.62 -4.90
C LYS A 126 -6.04 20.36 -4.96
N SER A 127 -5.56 19.31 -5.62
CA SER A 127 -6.26 18.04 -5.65
C SER A 127 -6.02 17.27 -4.36
N ASP A 128 -7.09 16.72 -3.78
CA ASP A 128 -6.99 15.76 -2.68
C ASP A 128 -6.51 14.38 -3.14
N ARG A 129 -6.33 14.18 -4.45
CA ARG A 129 -5.96 12.89 -5.05
C ARG A 129 -4.46 12.62 -5.11
N VAL A 130 -3.61 13.56 -4.70
CA VAL A 130 -2.17 13.28 -4.61
C VAL A 130 -1.90 12.47 -3.34
N ALA A 131 -1.35 11.25 -3.49
CA ALA A 131 -0.78 10.50 -2.37
C ALA A 131 0.61 11.04 -2.06
N TRP A 132 1.55 10.85 -2.99
CA TRP A 132 2.95 11.23 -2.84
C TRP A 132 3.42 12.00 -4.07
N TRP A 133 4.44 12.83 -3.90
CA TRP A 133 5.16 13.46 -5.00
C TRP A 133 6.18 12.47 -5.55
N GLU A 134 6.05 12.11 -6.83
CA GLU A 134 6.97 11.23 -7.53
C GLU A 134 7.97 12.09 -8.31
N PHE A 135 9.25 11.95 -8.00
CA PHE A 135 10.32 12.58 -8.77
C PHE A 135 10.68 11.71 -9.97
N PRO A 136 11.32 12.27 -11.02
CA PRO A 136 11.83 11.49 -12.13
C PRO A 136 12.62 10.27 -11.63
N GLU A 137 12.28 9.08 -12.11
CA GLU A 137 12.82 7.83 -11.59
C GLU A 137 14.33 7.69 -11.84
N GLU A 138 15.02 6.87 -11.05
CA GLU A 138 16.42 6.45 -11.31
C GLU A 138 17.46 7.59 -11.42
N ARG A 139 17.23 8.75 -10.76
CA ARG A 139 18.25 9.81 -10.72
C ARG A 139 19.50 9.31 -10.01
N ARG A 140 20.66 9.45 -10.64
CA ARG A 140 21.95 8.98 -10.12
C ARG A 140 22.57 10.02 -9.19
N TYR A 141 22.85 9.63 -7.94
CA TYR A 141 23.40 10.53 -6.93
C TYR A 141 24.80 11.08 -7.29
N TRP A 142 25.53 10.40 -8.17
CA TRP A 142 26.86 10.82 -8.64
C TRP A 142 26.82 11.73 -9.88
N ARG A 143 25.62 12.15 -10.32
CA ARG A 143 25.44 13.12 -11.39
C ARG A 143 24.79 14.37 -10.83
N ASP A 144 25.53 15.47 -10.79
CA ASP A 144 25.11 16.71 -10.14
C ASP A 144 23.72 17.20 -10.57
N GLY A 145 23.43 17.20 -11.88
CA GLY A 145 22.12 17.63 -12.39
C GLY A 145 20.96 16.72 -11.99
N GLU A 146 21.20 15.41 -11.99
CA GLU A 146 20.19 14.43 -11.58
C GLU A 146 19.95 14.49 -10.07
N MET A 147 21.00 14.66 -9.28
CA MET A 147 20.86 14.85 -7.85
C MET A 147 20.21 16.21 -7.53
N ALA A 148 20.48 17.25 -8.32
CA ALA A 148 19.82 18.55 -8.20
C ALA A 148 18.31 18.43 -8.41
N ILE A 149 17.82 17.54 -9.29
CA ILE A 149 16.39 17.21 -9.39
C ILE A 149 15.86 16.74 -8.03
N VAL A 150 16.51 15.74 -7.44
CA VAL A 150 16.09 15.13 -6.16
C VAL A 150 16.08 16.17 -5.04
N THR A 151 17.17 16.93 -4.88
CA THR A 151 17.30 17.91 -3.79
C THR A 151 16.35 19.09 -3.96
N ASN A 152 16.21 19.60 -5.18
CA ASN A 152 15.39 20.78 -5.44
C ASN A 152 13.91 20.43 -5.34
N TYR A 153 13.46 19.31 -5.91
CA TYR A 153 12.07 18.90 -5.75
C TYR A 153 11.71 18.57 -4.32
N ALA A 154 12.62 17.95 -3.55
CA ALA A 154 12.38 17.77 -2.12
C ALA A 154 12.17 19.10 -1.39
N SER A 155 12.96 20.13 -1.70
CA SER A 155 12.80 21.48 -1.13
C SER A 155 11.52 22.17 -1.61
N TRP A 156 11.24 22.10 -2.92
CA TRP A 156 10.14 22.82 -3.55
C TRP A 156 8.78 22.21 -3.19
N THR A 157 8.64 20.89 -3.08
CA THR A 157 7.39 20.28 -2.59
C THR A 157 7.13 20.71 -1.16
N ARG A 158 8.15 20.77 -0.29
CA ARG A 158 8.02 21.29 1.07
C ARG A 158 7.62 22.75 1.15
N LYS A 159 8.09 23.56 0.19
CA LYS A 159 7.82 25.00 0.11
C LYS A 159 6.44 25.30 -0.47
N TYR A 160 5.99 24.55 -1.47
CA TYR A 160 4.85 24.91 -2.32
C TYR A 160 3.63 23.98 -2.21
N ASP A 161 3.75 22.80 -1.60
CA ASP A 161 2.61 21.97 -1.24
C ASP A 161 2.15 22.28 0.20
N PRO A 162 0.97 22.92 0.40
CA PRO A 162 0.48 23.27 1.74
C PRO A 162 0.21 22.04 2.62
N LYS A 163 -0.03 20.86 2.03
CA LYS A 163 -0.22 19.61 2.78
C LYS A 163 1.09 18.88 3.08
N LYS A 164 2.20 19.38 2.53
CA LYS A 164 3.55 18.84 2.70
C LYS A 164 3.62 17.33 2.46
N ARG A 165 2.97 16.82 1.40
CA ARG A 165 2.87 15.38 1.16
C ARG A 165 4.24 14.72 1.00
N PRO A 166 4.34 13.39 1.24
CA PRO A 166 5.59 12.64 1.12
C PRO A 166 6.23 12.74 -0.26
N ASN A 167 7.55 12.77 -0.28
CA ASN A 167 8.41 12.69 -1.46
C ASN A 167 8.81 11.24 -1.71
N TYR A 168 8.80 10.85 -2.99
CA TYR A 168 9.05 9.52 -3.47
C TYR A 168 9.84 9.57 -4.78
N MET A 169 10.72 8.60 -4.98
CA MET A 169 11.39 8.36 -6.26
C MET A 169 11.77 6.89 -6.31
N TYR A 170 11.53 6.23 -7.44
CA TYR A 170 12.04 4.88 -7.67
C TYR A 170 13.57 4.81 -7.53
N ILE A 171 14.06 3.81 -6.80
CA ILE A 171 15.49 3.52 -6.59
C ILE A 171 15.81 2.16 -7.23
N PRO A 172 16.80 2.05 -8.14
CA PRO A 172 17.15 0.78 -8.79
C PRO A 172 17.50 -0.34 -7.82
N GLY A 173 17.08 -1.57 -8.15
CA GLY A 173 17.28 -2.75 -7.29
C GLY A 173 18.75 -3.17 -7.09
N HIS A 174 19.67 -2.70 -7.94
CA HIS A 174 21.10 -3.01 -7.85
C HIS A 174 21.87 -2.10 -6.88
N TYR A 175 21.23 -1.10 -6.28
CA TYR A 175 21.88 -0.17 -5.35
C TYR A 175 22.15 -0.81 -4.00
N ASP A 176 23.37 -0.68 -3.48
CA ASP A 176 23.72 -1.09 -2.12
C ASP A 176 23.20 -0.10 -1.06
N ALA A 177 23.46 -0.38 0.22
CA ALA A 177 22.99 0.45 1.32
C ALA A 177 23.58 1.87 1.28
N THR A 178 24.84 2.02 0.88
CA THR A 178 25.51 3.34 0.76
C THR A 178 24.95 4.16 -0.39
N SER A 179 24.54 3.52 -1.49
CA SER A 179 23.85 4.14 -2.61
C SER A 179 22.45 4.60 -2.18
N VAL A 180 21.69 3.75 -1.48
CA VAL A 180 20.36 4.12 -0.94
C VAL A 180 20.47 5.30 0.03
N GLN A 181 21.48 5.30 0.91
CA GLN A 181 21.72 6.36 1.90
C GLN A 181 21.74 7.77 1.28
N GLN A 182 22.24 7.92 0.05
CA GLN A 182 22.36 9.22 -0.61
C GLN A 182 21.01 9.90 -0.84
N TYR A 183 19.92 9.14 -0.95
CA TYR A 183 18.58 9.65 -1.23
C TYR A 183 17.74 9.89 0.03
N VAL A 184 18.09 9.26 1.15
CA VAL A 184 17.31 9.29 2.39
C VAL A 184 17.05 10.72 2.92
N PRO A 185 17.98 11.68 2.84
CA PRO A 185 17.70 13.05 3.28
C PRO A 185 16.57 13.75 2.52
N TYR A 186 16.29 13.31 1.28
CA TYR A 186 15.41 14.02 0.34
C TYR A 186 14.07 13.32 0.10
N LEU A 187 14.03 12.01 0.31
CA LEU A 187 12.83 11.17 0.14
C LEU A 187 12.21 10.82 1.49
N ASP A 188 10.89 10.68 1.53
CA ASP A 188 10.14 10.25 2.72
C ASP A 188 9.74 8.78 2.63
N ILE A 189 9.38 8.39 1.41
CA ILE A 189 9.10 7.02 1.03
C ILE A 189 10.36 6.47 0.37
N ILE A 190 10.94 5.42 0.94
CA ILE A 190 12.19 4.82 0.47
C ILE A 190 11.86 3.49 -0.19
N PRO A 191 11.78 3.42 -1.53
CA PRO A 191 11.46 2.18 -2.19
C PRO A 191 12.63 1.20 -2.21
N SER A 192 12.24 -0.07 -2.22
CA SER A 192 13.09 -1.22 -2.46
C SER A 192 12.54 -1.93 -3.70
N SER A 193 13.26 -1.82 -4.82
CA SER A 193 12.84 -2.41 -6.08
C SER A 193 13.29 -3.86 -6.17
N ILE A 194 12.32 -4.77 -6.32
CA ILE A 194 12.48 -6.20 -6.10
C ILE A 194 11.99 -6.96 -7.34
N TYR A 195 12.90 -7.20 -8.28
CA TYR A 195 12.63 -7.89 -9.55
C TYR A 195 13.44 -9.18 -9.66
N THR A 196 13.06 -10.19 -8.89
CA THR A 196 13.79 -11.46 -8.73
C THR A 196 13.98 -12.20 -10.05
N ASN A 197 12.93 -12.25 -10.89
CA ASN A 197 12.96 -13.00 -12.14
C ASN A 197 13.72 -12.24 -13.22
N TYR A 198 13.50 -10.93 -13.32
CA TYR A 198 14.22 -10.04 -14.21
C TYR A 198 15.74 -10.12 -14.04
N ILE A 199 16.25 -10.11 -12.80
CA ILE A 199 17.69 -10.15 -12.54
C ILE A 199 18.24 -11.58 -12.34
N GLY A 200 17.39 -12.61 -12.39
CA GLY A 200 17.80 -14.00 -12.28
C GLY A 200 18.40 -14.39 -10.92
N VAL A 201 17.84 -13.88 -9.83
CA VAL A 201 18.29 -14.17 -8.44
C VAL A 201 17.22 -14.94 -7.67
N PRO A 202 17.58 -15.68 -6.61
CA PRO A 202 16.60 -16.45 -5.86
C PRO A 202 15.67 -15.57 -5.03
N HIS A 203 14.53 -16.11 -4.63
CA HIS A 203 13.53 -15.40 -3.81
C HIS A 203 14.07 -14.96 -2.43
N ALA A 204 15.11 -15.61 -1.92
CA ALA A 204 15.84 -15.16 -0.73
C ALA A 204 16.43 -13.74 -0.88
N TRP A 205 16.69 -13.29 -2.11
CA TRP A 205 17.17 -11.96 -2.43
C TRP A 205 16.18 -10.85 -2.05
N VAL A 206 14.87 -11.13 -2.03
CA VAL A 206 13.83 -10.18 -1.56
C VAL A 206 14.15 -9.67 -0.15
N ARG A 207 14.55 -10.60 0.73
CA ARG A 207 15.01 -10.28 2.09
C ARG A 207 16.21 -9.34 2.07
N TRP A 208 17.24 -9.73 1.33
CA TRP A 208 18.47 -8.94 1.23
C TRP A 208 18.20 -7.52 0.74
N ARG A 209 17.37 -7.37 -0.30
CA ARG A 209 17.04 -6.09 -0.93
C ARG A 209 16.28 -5.18 0.03
N MET A 210 15.31 -5.72 0.77
CA MET A 210 14.62 -4.99 1.83
C MET A 210 15.57 -4.60 2.97
N GLU A 211 16.34 -5.54 3.52
CA GLU A 211 17.30 -5.27 4.61
C GLU A 211 18.38 -4.24 4.18
N THR A 212 18.82 -4.27 2.92
CA THR A 212 19.73 -3.27 2.34
C THR A 212 19.10 -1.88 2.33
N THR A 213 17.81 -1.78 1.99
CA THR A 213 17.06 -0.52 2.04
C THR A 213 16.97 0.01 3.47
N LEU A 214 16.66 -0.86 4.45
CA LEU A 214 16.64 -0.48 5.87
C LEU A 214 18.02 -0.03 6.36
N LYS A 215 19.08 -0.72 5.92
CA LYS A 215 20.45 -0.33 6.26
C LYS A 215 20.82 1.02 5.67
N GLY A 216 20.37 1.36 4.46
CA GLY A 216 20.57 2.69 3.88
C GLY A 216 19.91 3.80 4.72
N ILE A 217 18.71 3.56 5.24
CA ILE A 217 18.02 4.48 6.18
C ILE A 217 18.83 4.64 7.48
N GLU A 218 19.29 3.52 8.05
CA GLU A 218 20.11 3.53 9.27
C GLU A 218 21.44 4.29 9.08
N LEU A 219 22.15 4.04 7.97
CA LEU A 219 23.39 4.74 7.63
C LEU A 219 23.16 6.24 7.49
N ALA A 220 21.99 6.67 7.00
CA ALA A 220 21.60 8.07 6.92
C ALA A 220 21.19 8.66 8.29
N GLN A 221 21.26 7.89 9.37
CA GLN A 221 20.85 8.27 10.72
C GLN A 221 19.37 8.66 10.83
N ALA A 222 18.55 8.14 9.91
CA ALA A 222 17.11 8.29 9.94
C ALA A 222 16.46 7.09 10.67
N THR A 223 15.28 7.32 11.24
CA THR A 223 14.47 6.27 11.87
C THR A 223 13.33 5.86 10.94
N ILE A 224 12.87 4.61 11.08
CA ILE A 224 11.73 4.12 10.32
C ILE A 224 10.44 4.44 11.06
N GLY A 225 9.53 5.15 10.40
CA GLY A 225 8.28 5.59 11.04
C GLY A 225 7.43 6.53 10.18
N PRO A 226 6.24 6.92 10.69
CA PRO A 226 5.31 7.78 9.98
C PRO A 226 5.66 9.27 10.02
N ASP A 227 6.52 9.74 10.92
CA ASP A 227 6.76 11.18 11.13
C ASP A 227 7.81 11.74 10.16
N TYR A 228 7.52 11.65 8.87
CA TYR A 228 8.44 12.02 7.79
C TYR A 228 8.80 13.51 7.77
N LEU A 229 7.95 14.36 8.35
CA LEU A 229 8.25 15.78 8.51
C LEU A 229 9.33 16.05 9.57
N ASN A 230 9.55 15.09 10.49
CA ASN A 230 10.61 15.14 11.50
C ASN A 230 11.73 14.13 11.21
N GLY A 231 11.87 13.70 9.95
CA GLY A 231 13.01 12.91 9.49
C GLY A 231 12.80 11.39 9.53
N GLU A 232 11.64 10.89 9.96
CA GLU A 232 11.35 9.46 9.83
C GLU A 232 11.14 9.04 8.37
N LYS A 233 11.32 7.75 8.07
CA LYS A 233 11.26 7.21 6.71
C LYS A 233 10.36 6.00 6.63
N THR A 234 9.65 5.88 5.52
CA THR A 234 8.73 4.77 5.24
C THR A 234 9.32 3.88 4.15
N PRO A 235 9.86 2.69 4.48
CA PRO A 235 10.31 1.74 3.48
C PRO A 235 9.12 1.09 2.78
N VAL A 236 9.14 1.01 1.45
CA VAL A 236 8.12 0.32 0.65
C VAL A 236 8.77 -0.64 -0.33
N ALA A 237 8.09 -1.73 -0.66
CA ALA A 237 8.58 -2.69 -1.66
C ALA A 237 7.92 -2.41 -3.01
N ILE A 238 8.68 -2.52 -4.11
CA ILE A 238 8.15 -2.51 -5.47
C ILE A 238 8.40 -3.89 -6.07
N LEU A 239 7.34 -4.64 -6.36
CA LEU A 239 7.42 -6.02 -6.84
C LEU A 239 7.21 -6.12 -8.34
N GLU A 240 7.70 -7.20 -8.92
CA GLU A 240 7.67 -7.50 -10.35
C GLU A 240 6.32 -8.03 -10.85
N LEU A 241 5.83 -7.44 -11.92
CA LEU A 241 4.70 -7.89 -12.75
C LEU A 241 4.98 -7.50 -14.19
N PHE A 242 6.03 -8.06 -14.77
CA PHE A 242 6.35 -7.94 -16.19
C PHE A 242 7.16 -9.15 -16.63
N HIS A 243 7.46 -9.24 -17.92
CA HIS A 243 8.36 -10.25 -18.46
C HIS A 243 9.24 -9.63 -19.53
N GLU A 244 10.55 -9.80 -19.40
CA GLU A 244 11.50 -9.52 -20.47
C GLU A 244 11.96 -10.82 -21.12
N SER A 245 12.01 -10.83 -22.46
CA SER A 245 12.42 -12.00 -23.23
C SER A 245 13.81 -12.47 -22.81
N GLY A 246 13.93 -13.75 -22.47
CA GLY A 246 15.18 -14.37 -22.00
C GLY A 246 15.27 -14.53 -20.49
N ASN A 247 14.43 -13.84 -19.72
CA ASN A 247 14.37 -13.99 -18.26
C ASN A 247 13.30 -15.01 -17.84
N ALA A 248 13.38 -15.47 -16.59
CA ALA A 248 12.33 -16.28 -16.00
C ALA A 248 11.01 -15.49 -15.93
N ILE A 249 9.89 -16.21 -15.98
CA ILE A 249 8.56 -15.61 -15.81
C ILE A 249 8.17 -15.76 -14.35
N ALA A 250 7.74 -14.66 -13.72
CA ALA A 250 7.23 -14.67 -12.36
C ALA A 250 6.13 -15.73 -12.18
N THR A 251 6.20 -16.49 -11.10
CA THR A 251 5.22 -17.54 -10.73
C THR A 251 4.24 -17.04 -9.68
N THR A 252 3.10 -17.71 -9.52
CA THR A 252 2.13 -17.38 -8.47
C THR A 252 2.70 -17.61 -7.08
N GLU A 253 3.47 -18.66 -6.89
CA GLU A 253 4.12 -19.03 -5.63
C GLU A 253 5.19 -18.00 -5.27
N GLY A 254 6.06 -17.66 -6.23
CA GLY A 254 7.09 -16.65 -6.06
C GLY A 254 6.52 -15.26 -5.76
N ALA A 255 5.44 -14.87 -6.45
CA ALA A 255 4.79 -13.58 -6.21
C ALA A 255 4.15 -13.48 -4.82
N TYR A 256 3.48 -14.54 -4.35
CA TYR A 256 2.91 -14.59 -3.00
C TYR A 256 4.00 -14.54 -1.93
N HIS A 257 5.08 -15.30 -2.14
CA HIS A 257 6.27 -15.27 -1.30
C HIS A 257 6.86 -13.86 -1.24
N ASP A 258 7.17 -13.25 -2.38
CA ASP A 258 7.89 -11.97 -2.45
C ASP A 258 7.10 -10.83 -1.79
N PHE A 259 5.76 -10.87 -1.89
CA PHE A 259 4.87 -9.95 -1.19
C PHE A 259 5.02 -10.05 0.33
N TRP A 260 4.86 -11.25 0.90
CA TRP A 260 4.93 -11.45 2.34
C TRP A 260 6.36 -11.35 2.88
N GLN A 261 7.35 -11.83 2.14
CA GLN A 261 8.77 -11.71 2.49
C GLN A 261 9.17 -10.24 2.59
N SER A 262 8.66 -9.37 1.70
CA SER A 262 8.92 -7.93 1.77
C SER A 262 8.40 -7.32 3.08
N ILE A 263 7.18 -7.68 3.49
CA ILE A 263 6.56 -7.24 4.75
C ILE A 263 7.36 -7.74 5.96
N VAL A 264 7.67 -9.04 5.99
CA VAL A 264 8.45 -9.64 7.08
C VAL A 264 9.82 -8.97 7.20
N SER A 265 10.42 -8.60 6.06
CA SER A 265 11.71 -7.92 6.00
C SER A 265 11.62 -6.40 6.24
N GLY A 266 10.44 -5.87 6.56
CA GLY A 266 10.25 -4.51 7.08
C GLY A 266 9.54 -3.52 6.18
N ALA A 267 8.99 -3.94 5.03
CA ALA A 267 8.17 -3.07 4.19
C ALA A 267 6.93 -2.56 4.95
N ARG A 268 6.63 -1.28 4.76
CA ARG A 268 5.45 -0.58 5.31
C ARG A 268 4.47 -0.13 4.21
N GLY A 269 4.63 -0.69 3.01
CA GLY A 269 3.79 -0.49 1.84
C GLY A 269 4.29 -1.37 0.70
N ILE A 270 3.41 -1.73 -0.23
CA ILE A 270 3.72 -2.52 -1.42
C ILE A 270 3.22 -1.80 -2.67
N LEU A 271 4.06 -1.73 -3.69
CA LEU A 271 3.74 -1.28 -5.04
C LEU A 271 4.06 -2.41 -6.02
N ILE A 272 3.33 -2.49 -7.14
CA ILE A 272 3.56 -3.50 -8.19
C ILE A 272 3.91 -2.83 -9.51
N PHE A 273 5.04 -3.22 -10.11
CA PHE A 273 5.53 -2.78 -11.41
C PHE A 273 5.46 -3.92 -12.44
N SER A 274 4.55 -3.92 -13.42
CA SER A 274 3.46 -2.94 -13.57
C SER A 274 2.15 -3.56 -14.06
N TYR A 275 1.04 -2.94 -13.69
CA TYR A 275 -0.31 -3.37 -14.04
C TYR A 275 -0.56 -3.46 -15.55
N TRP A 276 0.14 -2.64 -16.34
CA TRP A 276 0.03 -2.67 -17.80
C TRP A 276 0.57 -3.99 -18.38
N HIS A 277 1.69 -4.48 -17.83
CA HIS A 277 2.44 -5.64 -18.30
C HIS A 277 1.83 -6.99 -17.90
N LYS A 278 0.75 -7.02 -17.10
CA LYS A 278 -0.02 -8.26 -16.83
C LYS A 278 -0.46 -9.00 -18.10
N ARG A 279 -0.53 -8.29 -19.24
CA ARG A 279 -0.90 -8.82 -20.54
C ARG A 279 0.25 -9.48 -21.31
N ASP A 280 1.49 -9.22 -20.91
CA ASP A 280 2.67 -9.53 -21.73
C ASP A 280 2.91 -11.03 -21.84
N HIS A 281 2.44 -11.79 -20.84
CA HIS A 281 2.48 -13.24 -20.83
C HIS A 281 1.26 -13.81 -20.08
N PRO A 282 0.65 -14.93 -20.52
CA PRO A 282 -0.55 -15.49 -19.89
C PRO A 282 -0.45 -15.74 -18.38
N ASN A 283 0.76 -16.09 -17.90
CA ASN A 283 0.99 -16.33 -16.48
C ASN A 283 0.91 -15.06 -15.62
N LEU A 284 1.16 -13.87 -16.20
CA LEU A 284 1.20 -12.63 -15.43
C LEU A 284 -0.19 -12.18 -14.95
N GLU A 285 -1.26 -12.59 -15.62
CA GLU A 285 -2.61 -12.38 -15.08
C GLU A 285 -2.80 -13.21 -13.80
N SER A 286 -2.37 -14.47 -13.78
CA SER A 286 -2.40 -15.29 -12.56
C SER A 286 -1.54 -14.71 -11.44
N VAL A 287 -0.36 -14.18 -11.78
CA VAL A 287 0.49 -13.45 -10.82
C VAL A 287 -0.22 -12.21 -10.25
N LEU A 288 -0.90 -11.42 -11.09
CA LEU A 288 -1.71 -10.30 -10.61
C LEU A 288 -2.83 -10.75 -9.67
N GLN A 289 -3.53 -11.84 -9.98
CA GLN A 289 -4.56 -12.38 -9.09
C GLN A 289 -3.98 -12.82 -7.74
N THR A 290 -2.76 -13.36 -7.72
CA THR A 290 -2.04 -13.61 -6.47
C THR A 290 -1.77 -12.32 -5.70
N TYR A 291 -1.32 -11.25 -6.35
CA TYR A 291 -1.14 -9.97 -5.67
C TYR A 291 -2.46 -9.39 -5.16
N HIS A 292 -3.56 -9.54 -5.91
CA HIS A 292 -4.91 -9.18 -5.44
C HIS A 292 -5.31 -9.96 -4.19
N LYS A 293 -5.05 -11.26 -4.14
CA LYS A 293 -5.26 -12.09 -2.95
C LYS A 293 -4.47 -11.55 -1.75
N ALA A 294 -3.16 -11.38 -1.89
CA ALA A 294 -2.30 -10.91 -0.80
C ALA A 294 -2.67 -9.49 -0.32
N ALA A 295 -3.00 -8.58 -1.24
CA ALA A 295 -3.52 -7.25 -0.92
C ALA A 295 -4.84 -7.32 -0.12
N GLY A 296 -5.77 -8.20 -0.53
CA GLY A 296 -7.03 -8.45 0.17
C GLY A 296 -6.83 -8.99 1.60
N GLU A 297 -5.82 -9.83 1.81
CA GLU A 297 -5.44 -10.35 3.14
C GLU A 297 -4.93 -9.24 4.07
N ILE A 298 -4.23 -8.24 3.51
CA ILE A 298 -3.74 -7.07 4.26
C ILE A 298 -4.88 -6.17 4.74
N VAL A 299 -5.84 -5.87 3.86
CA VAL A 299 -6.96 -4.96 4.15
C VAL A 299 -8.20 -5.66 4.71
N GLY A 300 -8.16 -7.00 4.79
CA GLY A 300 -9.28 -7.83 5.21
C GLY A 300 -9.70 -7.64 6.68
N PRO A 301 -10.65 -8.45 7.17
CA PRO A 301 -11.24 -8.29 8.51
C PRO A 301 -10.23 -8.31 9.67
N GLU A 302 -9.10 -8.98 9.48
CA GLU A 302 -8.00 -9.06 10.45
C GLU A 302 -7.20 -7.75 10.55
N GLN A 303 -7.37 -6.84 9.59
CA GLN A 303 -6.69 -5.55 9.51
C GLN A 303 -5.16 -5.70 9.66
N LEU A 304 -4.58 -6.67 8.95
CA LEU A 304 -3.15 -6.99 9.04
C LEU A 304 -2.30 -5.78 8.67
N GLY A 305 -2.74 -4.92 7.73
CA GLY A 305 -2.06 -3.66 7.43
C GLY A 305 -1.88 -2.76 8.66
N SER A 306 -2.92 -2.62 9.48
CA SER A 306 -2.85 -1.87 10.74
C SER A 306 -1.95 -2.56 11.77
N ALA A 307 -2.01 -3.88 11.87
CA ALA A 307 -1.12 -4.64 12.75
C ALA A 307 0.35 -4.44 12.34
N ILE A 308 0.68 -4.50 11.05
CA ILE A 308 2.04 -4.31 10.52
C ILE A 308 2.56 -2.89 10.81
N LEU A 309 1.72 -1.86 10.65
CA LEU A 309 2.12 -0.47 10.85
C LEU A 309 2.20 -0.05 12.32
N TYR A 310 1.31 -0.57 13.18
CA TYR A 310 1.06 -0.03 14.53
C TYR A 310 1.14 -1.03 15.66
N GLY A 311 1.24 -2.32 15.34
CA GLY A 311 1.40 -3.36 16.33
C GLY A 311 2.77 -3.34 16.99
N THR A 312 2.82 -3.89 18.20
CA THR A 312 4.06 -4.00 18.96
C THR A 312 4.82 -5.23 18.47
N ARG A 313 6.03 -5.04 17.94
CA ARG A 313 6.89 -6.16 17.55
C ARG A 313 7.32 -6.97 18.79
N LEU A 314 7.40 -8.29 18.63
CA LEU A 314 7.92 -9.20 19.63
C LEU A 314 9.17 -9.90 19.10
N ASP A 315 10.27 -9.76 19.83
CA ASP A 315 11.56 -10.34 19.44
C ASP A 315 11.87 -11.64 20.22
N ASN A 316 10.98 -12.07 21.12
CA ASN A 316 11.18 -13.25 21.95
C ASN A 316 10.69 -14.56 21.31
N VAL A 317 10.05 -14.49 20.14
CA VAL A 317 9.69 -15.67 19.35
C VAL A 317 10.90 -16.08 18.52
N SER A 318 11.31 -17.33 18.69
CA SER A 318 12.40 -17.92 17.92
C SER A 318 11.92 -19.16 17.18
N PHE A 319 12.71 -19.64 16.22
CA PHE A 319 12.39 -20.84 15.46
C PHE A 319 13.58 -21.78 15.34
N LYS A 320 13.29 -23.05 15.13
CA LYS A 320 14.27 -24.09 14.78
C LYS A 320 13.76 -24.88 13.59
N ILE A 321 14.61 -25.09 12.60
CA ILE A 321 14.33 -26.03 11.51
C ILE A 321 14.47 -27.46 12.06
N VAL A 322 13.41 -28.25 11.93
CA VAL A 322 13.32 -29.65 12.39
C VAL A 322 13.63 -30.62 11.24
N ALA A 323 13.20 -30.27 10.02
CA ALA A 323 13.49 -31.03 8.80
C ALA A 323 13.53 -30.08 7.58
N GLY A 324 14.20 -30.51 6.50
CA GLY A 324 14.45 -29.68 5.32
C GLY A 324 15.72 -28.82 5.45
N PRO A 325 16.04 -27.99 4.44
CA PRO A 325 17.23 -27.16 4.46
C PRO A 325 17.15 -26.09 5.55
N ALA A 326 18.24 -25.93 6.31
CA ALA A 326 18.34 -24.88 7.33
C ALA A 326 18.57 -23.47 6.76
N ARG A 327 19.06 -23.40 5.52
CA ARG A 327 19.40 -22.17 4.82
C ARG A 327 18.86 -22.16 3.39
N THR A 328 18.68 -20.97 2.85
CA THR A 328 18.40 -20.75 1.43
C THR A 328 19.58 -21.15 0.56
N GLU A 329 19.35 -21.26 -0.75
CA GLU A 329 20.45 -21.32 -1.71
C GLU A 329 21.36 -20.09 -1.62
N GLU A 330 22.62 -20.28 -2.00
CA GLU A 330 23.59 -19.21 -2.07
C GLU A 330 23.39 -18.35 -3.32
N PHE A 331 23.55 -17.04 -3.18
CA PHE A 331 23.47 -16.11 -4.29
C PHE A 331 24.46 -14.96 -4.15
N TYR A 332 24.76 -14.33 -5.27
CA TYR A 332 25.60 -13.13 -5.33
C TYR A 332 24.72 -11.92 -5.62
N THR A 333 25.15 -10.76 -5.17
CA THR A 333 24.50 -9.48 -5.49
C THR A 333 25.49 -8.55 -6.15
N TYR A 334 24.97 -7.51 -6.81
CA TYR A 334 25.79 -6.59 -7.57
C TYR A 334 26.91 -5.97 -6.71
N GLY A 335 28.15 -6.12 -7.16
CA GLY A 335 29.33 -5.58 -6.48
C GLY A 335 29.81 -6.37 -5.25
N MET A 336 29.21 -7.52 -4.92
CA MET A 336 29.65 -8.37 -3.81
C MET A 336 30.50 -9.55 -4.30
N GLU A 337 31.66 -9.77 -3.66
CA GLU A 337 32.56 -10.89 -3.95
C GLU A 337 32.19 -12.18 -3.19
N GLN A 338 31.41 -12.06 -2.11
CA GLN A 338 31.00 -13.18 -1.27
C GLN A 338 29.56 -13.57 -1.56
N SER A 339 29.31 -14.89 -1.59
CA SER A 339 27.95 -15.40 -1.65
C SER A 339 27.20 -15.13 -0.34
N LEU A 340 25.89 -14.96 -0.47
CA LEU A 340 24.97 -14.75 0.64
C LEU A 340 24.00 -15.93 0.71
N SER A 341 23.60 -16.28 1.92
CA SER A 341 22.47 -17.16 2.19
C SER A 341 21.80 -16.71 3.49
N PHE A 342 20.53 -17.05 3.65
CA PHE A 342 19.78 -16.76 4.86
C PHE A 342 19.29 -18.06 5.52
N PRO A 343 18.89 -18.03 6.80
CA PRO A 343 18.01 -19.05 7.32
C PRO A 343 16.79 -19.23 6.40
N SER A 344 16.35 -20.46 6.18
CA SER A 344 15.22 -20.74 5.26
C SER A 344 13.93 -20.05 5.68
N ILE A 345 13.74 -19.82 6.99
CA ILE A 345 12.59 -19.09 7.53
C ILE A 345 12.99 -17.67 7.90
N ASN A 346 12.16 -16.72 7.48
CA ASN A 346 12.08 -15.39 8.08
C ASN A 346 10.75 -15.23 8.82
N LEU A 347 10.72 -14.42 9.88
CA LEU A 347 9.49 -14.20 10.66
C LEU A 347 9.32 -12.76 11.13
N LEU A 348 8.06 -12.35 11.21
CA LEU A 348 7.61 -11.12 11.83
C LEU A 348 6.54 -11.47 12.87
N THR A 349 6.81 -11.15 14.14
CA THR A 349 5.87 -11.35 15.23
C THR A 349 5.36 -10.02 15.76
N ILE A 350 4.04 -9.87 15.83
CA ILE A 350 3.37 -8.62 16.17
C ILE A 350 2.23 -8.87 17.16
N VAL A 351 2.13 -8.06 18.22
CA VAL A 351 0.93 -7.98 19.05
C VAL A 351 0.04 -6.84 18.61
N TRP A 352 -1.20 -7.14 18.28
CA TRP A 352 -2.22 -6.17 17.89
C TRP A 352 -3.62 -6.65 18.29
N ASN A 353 -4.42 -5.76 18.86
CA ASN A 353 -5.81 -6.05 19.27
C ASN A 353 -5.99 -7.36 20.06
N GLN A 354 -5.12 -7.60 21.05
CA GLN A 354 -5.12 -8.82 21.90
C GLN A 354 -4.78 -10.12 21.16
N PHE A 355 -4.24 -10.04 19.94
CA PHE A 355 -3.71 -11.19 19.22
C PHE A 355 -2.21 -11.03 19.01
N THR A 356 -1.50 -12.16 19.03
CA THR A 356 -0.15 -12.27 18.47
C THR A 356 -0.30 -12.83 17.06
N TYR A 357 0.20 -12.09 16.08
CA TYR A 357 0.35 -12.53 14.71
C TYR A 357 1.79 -12.96 14.48
N ILE A 358 1.98 -14.12 13.86
CA ILE A 358 3.28 -14.57 13.35
C ILE A 358 3.14 -14.70 11.84
N ILE A 359 3.85 -13.86 11.10
CA ILE A 359 3.97 -13.98 9.64
C ILE A 359 5.31 -14.66 9.40
N ALA A 360 5.29 -15.88 8.89
CA ALA A 360 6.49 -16.67 8.62
C ALA A 360 6.55 -17.07 7.14
N VAL A 361 7.74 -16.99 6.57
CA VAL A 361 7.97 -17.21 5.14
C VAL A 361 9.16 -18.14 4.97
N ASN A 362 9.00 -19.20 4.16
CA ASN A 362 10.07 -20.07 3.71
C ASN A 362 10.64 -19.57 2.39
N SER A 363 11.91 -19.19 2.35
CA SER A 363 12.62 -18.78 1.14
C SER A 363 13.52 -19.86 0.54
N ALA A 364 13.40 -21.11 1.01
CA ALA A 364 14.05 -22.25 0.37
C ALA A 364 13.20 -22.84 -0.77
N ASN A 365 13.87 -23.46 -1.74
CA ASN A 365 13.23 -24.19 -2.85
C ASN A 365 12.77 -25.61 -2.47
N GLU A 366 12.87 -25.96 -1.19
CA GLU A 366 12.45 -27.24 -0.64
C GLU A 366 11.50 -27.04 0.56
N PRO A 367 10.62 -28.01 0.85
CA PRO A 367 9.80 -27.97 2.06
C PRO A 367 10.64 -27.92 3.33
N VAL A 368 10.17 -27.19 4.35
CA VAL A 368 10.81 -27.12 5.67
C VAL A 368 9.81 -27.35 6.79
N SER A 369 10.18 -28.16 7.77
CA SER A 369 9.43 -28.33 9.02
C SER A 369 10.09 -27.49 10.11
N VAL A 370 9.29 -26.72 10.84
CA VAL A 370 9.76 -25.67 11.75
C VAL A 370 9.07 -25.80 13.09
N SER A 371 9.81 -25.56 14.17
CA SER A 371 9.30 -25.41 15.52
C SER A 371 9.51 -23.98 15.99
N PHE A 372 8.42 -23.24 16.23
CA PHE A 372 8.43 -21.91 16.83
C PHE A 372 8.29 -22.02 18.34
N THR A 373 9.07 -21.24 19.08
CA THR A 373 9.07 -21.21 20.55
C THR A 373 9.00 -19.78 21.06
N GLY A 374 8.73 -19.60 22.36
CA GLY A 374 8.58 -18.27 22.97
C GLY A 374 7.17 -17.68 22.81
N LEU A 375 6.19 -18.51 22.42
CA LEU A 375 4.79 -18.14 22.31
C LEU A 375 4.09 -18.17 23.67
N SER A 376 2.93 -17.53 23.76
CA SER A 376 2.14 -17.54 25.00
C SER A 376 1.61 -18.94 25.31
N ASN A 377 1.84 -19.41 26.54
CA ASN A 377 1.30 -20.69 27.03
C ASN A 377 -0.19 -20.61 27.42
N THR A 378 -0.83 -19.45 27.25
CA THR A 378 -2.25 -19.27 27.58
C THR A 378 -3.19 -19.68 26.46
N SER A 379 -2.67 -19.98 25.27
CA SER A 379 -3.43 -20.45 24.13
C SER A 379 -2.94 -21.83 23.74
N THR A 380 -3.88 -22.71 23.45
CA THR A 380 -3.64 -24.11 23.06
C THR A 380 -3.71 -24.29 21.53
N GLU A 381 -4.08 -23.26 20.79
CA GLU A 381 -4.23 -23.30 19.34
C GLU A 381 -3.88 -21.96 18.67
N ALA A 382 -3.40 -22.04 17.44
CA ALA A 382 -3.27 -20.93 16.51
C ALA A 382 -4.18 -21.18 15.32
N THR A 383 -4.88 -20.15 14.89
CA THR A 383 -5.50 -20.14 13.57
C THR A 383 -4.43 -19.83 12.53
N VAL A 384 -4.33 -20.63 11.48
CA VAL A 384 -3.54 -20.27 10.30
C VAL A 384 -4.47 -19.56 9.35
N LEU A 385 -4.33 -18.24 9.29
CA LEU A 385 -5.18 -17.38 8.48
C LEU A 385 -5.05 -17.78 7.01
N PHE A 386 -6.15 -17.64 6.27
CA PHE A 386 -6.24 -17.90 4.83
C PHE A 386 -6.07 -19.35 4.38
N GLU A 387 -5.93 -20.29 5.33
CA GLU A 387 -5.74 -21.72 5.05
C GLU A 387 -6.82 -22.62 5.68
N ASN A 388 -7.83 -22.02 6.34
CA ASN A 388 -8.93 -22.72 7.00
C ASN A 388 -8.46 -23.89 7.89
N LYS A 389 -7.35 -23.69 8.60
CA LYS A 389 -6.73 -24.70 9.47
C LYS A 389 -6.34 -24.08 10.80
N THR A 390 -6.31 -24.92 11.83
CA THR A 390 -5.74 -24.60 13.14
C THR A 390 -4.57 -25.54 13.42
N VAL A 391 -3.61 -25.06 14.21
CA VAL A 391 -2.47 -25.86 14.68
C VAL A 391 -2.40 -25.79 16.20
N LEU A 392 -2.04 -26.90 16.83
CA LEU A 392 -1.93 -26.99 18.28
C LEU A 392 -0.69 -26.24 18.78
N LEU A 393 -0.85 -25.52 19.89
CA LEU A 393 0.24 -25.01 20.71
C LEU A 393 0.38 -25.87 21.94
N ASN A 394 1.55 -26.47 22.11
CA ASN A 394 1.89 -27.24 23.30
C ASN A 394 3.01 -26.50 24.04
N ASP A 395 2.71 -26.02 25.26
CA ASP A 395 3.68 -25.33 26.12
C ASP A 395 4.43 -24.16 25.44
N GLY A 396 3.71 -23.35 24.64
CA GLY A 396 4.29 -22.21 23.93
C GLY A 396 5.12 -22.60 22.70
N VAL A 397 4.98 -23.84 22.24
CA VAL A 397 5.60 -24.37 21.03
C VAL A 397 4.55 -24.60 19.94
N LEU A 398 4.82 -24.11 18.73
CA LEU A 398 4.02 -24.33 17.53
C LEU A 398 4.89 -25.02 16.48
N ASN A 399 4.42 -26.12 15.91
CA ASN A 399 5.10 -26.78 14.80
C ASN A 399 4.33 -26.56 13.50
N ALA A 400 5.04 -26.33 12.39
CA ALA A 400 4.45 -26.12 11.09
C ALA A 400 5.35 -26.68 9.97
N GLU A 401 4.75 -27.00 8.84
CA GLU A 401 5.43 -27.41 7.62
C GLU A 401 5.14 -26.41 6.52
N PHE A 402 6.19 -25.89 5.89
CA PHE A 402 6.10 -24.95 4.80
C PHE A 402 6.48 -25.67 3.51
N GLN A 403 5.69 -25.43 2.46
CA GLN A 403 6.09 -25.78 1.09
C GLN A 403 7.26 -24.88 0.64
N PRO A 404 7.95 -25.22 -0.47
CA PRO A 404 8.87 -24.28 -1.11
C PRO A 404 8.20 -22.93 -1.33
N LEU A 405 8.87 -21.83 -0.98
CA LEU A 405 8.31 -20.47 -1.07
C LEU A 405 7.01 -20.26 -0.26
N GLY A 406 6.73 -21.15 0.69
CA GLY A 406 5.49 -21.15 1.46
C GLY A 406 5.40 -20.02 2.49
N VAL A 407 4.18 -19.56 2.75
CA VAL A 407 3.88 -18.51 3.74
C VAL A 407 2.79 -19.01 4.67
N HIS A 408 2.95 -18.76 5.97
CA HIS A 408 1.91 -18.94 6.97
C HIS A 408 1.73 -17.66 7.79
N VAL A 409 0.47 -17.28 8.02
CA VAL A 409 0.11 -16.21 8.95
C VAL A 409 -0.67 -16.82 10.11
N PHE A 410 -0.02 -16.97 11.26
CA PHE A 410 -0.64 -17.50 12.46
C PHE A 410 -1.26 -16.37 13.27
N LYS A 411 -2.46 -16.60 13.81
CA LYS A 411 -3.15 -15.74 14.78
C LYS A 411 -3.35 -16.51 16.08
N ILE A 412 -2.82 -15.97 17.18
CA ILE A 412 -2.86 -16.56 18.51
C ILE A 412 -3.46 -15.57 19.49
N SER A 413 -4.45 -15.99 20.28
CA SER A 413 -5.01 -15.16 21.35
C SER A 413 -3.93 -14.81 22.37
N SER A 414 -3.82 -13.53 22.72
CA SER A 414 -2.84 -13.06 23.70
C SER A 414 -3.54 -12.59 24.97
N SER A 415 -3.30 -13.29 26.07
CA SER A 415 -3.86 -12.98 27.40
C SER A 415 -3.23 -11.76 28.06
N LYS A 416 -2.15 -11.19 27.51
CA LYS A 416 -1.45 -10.03 28.07
C LYS A 416 -1.68 -8.79 27.23
N VAL A 417 -2.48 -7.88 27.77
CA VAL A 417 -2.30 -6.44 27.52
C VAL A 417 -0.95 -6.08 28.13
N LEU A 418 0.11 -6.08 27.33
CA LEU A 418 1.33 -5.39 27.71
C LEU A 418 0.95 -3.92 27.89
N LYS A 419 0.85 -3.44 29.13
CA LYS A 419 0.76 -2.01 29.42
C LYS A 419 1.90 -1.36 28.65
N ARG A 420 1.59 -0.41 27.76
CA ARG A 420 2.59 0.43 27.09
C ARG A 420 3.54 0.97 28.16
N LYS A 421 4.74 0.40 28.28
CA LYS A 421 5.86 1.18 28.77
C LYS A 421 6.12 2.16 27.64
N ASN A 422 5.95 3.45 27.91
CA ASN A 422 6.59 4.48 27.12
C ASN A 422 8.09 4.18 27.19
N GLN A 423 8.60 3.43 26.23
CA GLN A 423 10.02 3.22 26.00
C GLN A 423 10.27 3.72 24.60
N SER A 424 11.07 4.80 24.55
CA SER A 424 11.82 5.18 23.37
C SER A 424 12.42 3.92 22.76
N ILE A 425 11.95 3.56 21.57
CA ILE A 425 12.50 2.44 20.82
C ILE A 425 13.88 2.90 20.31
N TYR A 426 14.83 1.96 20.32
CA TYR A 426 16.20 2.01 19.79
C TYR A 426 17.31 2.44 20.77
N ALA A 427 17.72 1.49 21.62
CA ALA A 427 19.12 1.29 21.96
C ALA A 427 19.37 -0.20 22.25
N TYR A 428 20.54 -0.71 21.78
CA TYR A 428 21.14 -2.05 21.92
C TYR A 428 20.92 -3.01 20.74
N PHE A 429 21.95 -3.63 20.14
CA PHE A 429 23.24 -4.20 20.64
C PHE A 429 24.31 -4.26 19.51
N PRO A 430 25.53 -4.83 19.69
CA PRO A 430 26.61 -4.64 20.67
C PRO A 430 27.91 -4.14 19.97
N ARG A 431 29.02 -4.05 20.71
CA ARG A 431 30.34 -3.51 20.30
C ARG A 431 30.95 -4.16 19.06
#